data_AF-A0A969KVU2-F1
#
_entry.id   AF-A0A969KVU2-F1
#
_cell.length_a   1.000
_cell.length_b   1.000
_cell.length_c   1.000
_cell.angle_alpha   90.00
_cell.angle_beta   90.00
_cell.angle_gamma   90.00
#
_symmetry.space_group_name_H-M   'P 1'
#
loop_
_entity.id
_entity.type
_entity.pdbx_description
1 polymer ?
#
loop_
_entity_poly.entity_id
_entity_poly.type
_entity_poly.pdbx_seq_one_letter_code
_entity_poly.pdbx_strand_id
1 'polypeptide(L)'
;MPDEEIRPDPVEMNRSMLKNYDMPGKRTVLICPECGGPLWEIRRHNLISFQCHVGHTLSLESFLEEQAEEIELSLWKTLRTLKDRAEIFRQIAAERSQQDDSVAAQQLEMQAENALRRAELLRHALQVGELKPDPESLAPDQTPDLD
;
A
#
# COMPACT_ATOMS: atom_id res chain seq x y z
N MET A 1 13.54 33.04 -37.17
CA MET A 1 12.62 32.75 -36.05
C MET A 1 13.04 31.39 -35.55
N PRO A 2 13.48 31.25 -34.28
CA PRO A 2 14.08 30.01 -33.81
C PRO A 2 13.02 28.95 -33.61
N ASP A 3 13.41 27.71 -33.91
CA ASP A 3 12.63 26.50 -33.74
C ASP A 3 12.09 26.39 -32.30
N GLU A 4 10.79 26.24 -32.21
CA GLU A 4 10.07 26.00 -30.96
C GLU A 4 10.43 24.58 -30.50
N GLU A 5 11.38 24.47 -29.56
CA GLU A 5 11.68 23.21 -28.87
C GLU A 5 10.41 22.69 -28.22
N ILE A 6 9.78 21.71 -28.87
CA ILE A 6 8.67 20.94 -28.32
C ILE A 6 9.17 20.26 -27.07
N ARG A 7 8.87 20.83 -25.90
CA ARG A 7 9.07 20.18 -24.62
C ARG A 7 8.18 18.92 -24.62
N PRO A 8 8.75 17.72 -24.54
CA PRO A 8 7.95 16.51 -24.58
C PRO A 8 7.00 16.48 -23.37
N ASP A 9 5.77 16.02 -23.61
CA ASP A 9 4.75 15.89 -22.57
C ASP A 9 5.28 14.94 -21.47
N PRO A 10 5.25 15.32 -20.17
CA PRO A 10 5.68 14.46 -19.08
C PRO A 10 4.95 13.10 -19.04
N VAL A 11 3.73 13.01 -19.58
CA VAL A 11 2.98 11.74 -19.71
C VAL A 11 3.55 10.85 -20.83
N GLU A 12 3.98 11.42 -21.95
CA GLU A 12 4.64 10.66 -23.03
C GLU A 12 6.04 10.18 -22.64
N MET A 13 6.78 10.98 -21.86
CA MET A 13 8.10 10.63 -21.37
C MET A 13 8.08 9.43 -20.41
N ASN A 14 6.99 9.27 -19.65
CA ASN A 14 6.76 8.10 -18.80
C ASN A 14 6.48 6.84 -19.66
N ARG A 15 5.79 7.00 -20.81
CA ARG A 15 5.50 5.91 -21.74
C ARG A 15 6.73 5.45 -22.53
N SER A 16 7.68 6.34 -22.80
CA SER A 16 8.93 6.02 -23.52
C SER A 16 10.01 5.42 -22.61
N MET A 17 10.05 5.78 -21.31
CA MET A 17 10.90 5.10 -20.32
C MET A 17 10.46 3.65 -20.04
N LEU A 18 9.17 3.33 -20.27
CA LEU A 18 8.63 1.98 -20.15
C LEU A 18 8.95 1.05 -21.34
N LYS A 19 9.60 1.55 -22.40
CA LYS A 19 9.81 0.76 -23.63
C LYS A 19 11.00 -0.20 -23.62
N ASN A 20 11.94 -0.10 -22.67
CA ASN A 20 13.19 -0.88 -22.72
C ASN A 20 13.52 -1.62 -21.42
N TYR A 21 12.58 -2.37 -20.89
CA TYR A 21 12.91 -3.51 -20.04
C TYR A 21 12.45 -4.75 -20.79
N ASP A 22 13.38 -5.42 -21.48
CA ASP A 22 13.16 -6.72 -22.12
C ASP A 22 13.08 -7.79 -21.02
N MET A 23 12.08 -7.64 -20.16
CA MET A 23 11.88 -8.48 -18.99
C MET A 23 11.06 -9.70 -19.41
N PRO A 24 11.49 -10.91 -18.99
CA PRO A 24 10.72 -12.10 -19.28
C PRO A 24 9.37 -12.03 -18.59
N GLY A 25 8.30 -12.42 -19.30
CA GLY A 25 6.98 -12.60 -18.72
C GLY A 25 5.96 -11.50 -19.03
N LYS A 26 4.79 -11.62 -18.40
CA LYS A 26 3.64 -10.74 -18.65
C LYS A 26 3.63 -9.59 -17.66
N ARG A 27 3.60 -8.35 -18.15
CA ARG A 27 3.46 -7.16 -17.28
C ARG A 27 2.17 -7.23 -16.47
N THR A 28 2.26 -6.91 -15.18
CA THR A 28 1.14 -6.90 -14.24
C THR A 28 0.76 -5.47 -13.84
N VAL A 29 -0.35 -5.33 -13.10
CA VAL A 29 -0.71 -4.09 -12.39
C VAL A 29 -0.15 -4.02 -10.97
N LEU A 30 0.58 -5.07 -10.55
CA LEU A 30 1.13 -5.20 -9.21
C LEU A 30 2.45 -4.44 -9.11
N ILE A 31 2.77 -4.04 -7.88
CA ILE A 31 3.95 -3.24 -7.54
C ILE A 31 4.85 -4.05 -6.62
N CYS A 32 6.16 -3.95 -6.84
CA CYS A 32 7.17 -4.58 -6.01
C CYS A 32 7.18 -3.88 -4.63
N PRO A 33 6.93 -4.59 -3.53
CA PRO A 33 6.91 -3.99 -2.19
C PRO A 33 8.29 -3.49 -1.76
N GLU A 34 9.37 -4.08 -2.29
CA GLU A 34 10.74 -3.67 -1.97
C GLU A 34 11.17 -2.36 -2.65
N CYS A 35 10.75 -2.10 -3.89
CA CYS A 35 11.26 -0.96 -4.67
C CYS A 35 10.18 -0.02 -5.25
N GLY A 36 8.90 -0.34 -5.09
CA GLY A 36 7.78 0.43 -5.66
C GLY A 36 7.69 0.37 -7.19
N GLY A 37 8.49 -0.48 -7.84
CA GLY A 37 8.51 -0.64 -9.29
C GLY A 37 7.46 -1.61 -9.84
N PRO A 38 7.17 -1.58 -11.15
CA PRO A 38 6.25 -2.53 -11.78
C PRO A 38 6.78 -3.98 -11.68
N LEU A 39 5.86 -4.94 -11.61
CA LEU A 39 6.15 -6.37 -11.63
C LEU A 39 5.74 -7.04 -12.95
N TRP A 40 6.54 -8.02 -13.37
CA TRP A 40 6.25 -8.96 -14.45
C TRP A 40 6.02 -10.34 -13.88
N GLU A 41 4.93 -10.98 -14.30
CA GLU A 41 4.62 -12.36 -13.94
C GLU A 41 5.38 -13.32 -14.86
N ILE A 42 6.16 -14.20 -14.24
CA ILE A 42 6.92 -15.27 -14.88
C ILE A 42 6.30 -16.59 -14.46
N ARG A 43 5.75 -17.31 -15.44
CA ARG A 43 5.22 -18.67 -15.25
C ARG A 43 6.22 -19.70 -15.77
N ARG A 44 6.54 -20.70 -14.96
CA ARG A 44 7.36 -21.86 -15.34
C ARG A 44 6.72 -23.13 -14.79
N HIS A 45 6.16 -23.97 -15.66
CA HIS A 45 5.37 -25.13 -15.26
C HIS A 45 4.32 -24.72 -14.20
N ASN A 46 4.38 -25.29 -12.99
CA ASN A 46 3.44 -25.02 -11.90
C ASN A 46 3.89 -23.89 -10.96
N LEU A 47 4.93 -23.12 -11.33
CA LEU A 47 5.46 -22.05 -10.50
C LEU A 47 5.16 -20.67 -11.10
N ILE A 48 4.59 -19.80 -10.26
CA ILE A 48 4.41 -18.37 -10.55
C ILE A 48 5.43 -17.59 -9.70
N SER A 49 6.15 -16.70 -10.36
CA SER A 49 7.05 -15.74 -9.72
C SER A 49 6.86 -14.36 -10.33
N PHE A 50 7.19 -13.33 -9.57
CA PHE A 50 7.14 -11.94 -10.01
C PHE A 50 8.54 -11.37 -10.03
N GLN A 51 8.90 -10.69 -11.11
CA GLN A 51 10.19 -10.02 -11.22
C GLN A 51 9.99 -8.52 -11.44
N CYS A 52 10.71 -7.69 -10.67
CA CYS A 52 10.68 -6.24 -10.82
C CYS A 52 11.78 -5.75 -11.78
N HIS A 53 11.66 -4.51 -12.27
CA HIS A 53 12.61 -3.92 -13.21
C HIS A 53 14.07 -3.81 -12.71
N VAL A 54 14.30 -3.87 -11.39
CA VAL A 54 15.65 -3.86 -10.78
C VAL A 54 16.14 -5.25 -10.35
N GLY A 55 15.35 -6.30 -10.59
CA GLY A 55 15.78 -7.70 -10.44
C GLY A 55 15.27 -8.45 -9.20
N HIS A 56 14.48 -7.85 -8.29
CA HIS A 56 13.85 -8.59 -7.19
C HIS A 56 12.91 -9.66 -7.76
N THR A 57 12.97 -10.86 -7.19
CA THR A 57 12.18 -12.01 -7.63
C THR A 57 11.43 -12.57 -6.45
N LEU A 58 10.10 -12.58 -6.55
CA LEU A 58 9.18 -12.96 -5.48
C LEU A 58 8.40 -14.18 -5.93
N SER A 59 8.27 -15.20 -5.09
CA SER A 59 7.26 -16.24 -5.32
C SER A 59 5.87 -15.67 -5.08
N LEU A 60 4.81 -16.34 -5.57
CA LEU A 60 3.44 -15.93 -5.25
C LEU A 60 3.18 -15.92 -3.74
N GLU A 61 3.68 -16.92 -3.02
CA GLU A 61 3.53 -17.03 -1.57
C GLU A 61 4.26 -15.89 -0.85
N SER A 62 5.54 -15.65 -1.18
CA SER A 62 6.34 -14.57 -0.58
C SER A 62 5.72 -13.20 -0.86
N PHE A 63 5.21 -12.97 -2.07
CA PHE A 63 4.54 -11.71 -2.41
C PHE A 63 3.25 -11.48 -1.61
N LEU A 64 2.47 -12.53 -1.35
CA LEU A 64 1.26 -12.44 -0.52
C LEU A 64 1.61 -12.22 0.95
N GLU A 65 2.65 -12.88 1.45
CA GLU A 65 3.14 -12.68 2.82
C GLU A 65 3.66 -11.26 3.04
N GLU A 66 4.46 -10.72 2.11
CA GLU A 66 4.94 -9.33 2.18
C GLU A 66 3.79 -8.32 2.14
N GLN A 67 2.75 -8.55 1.34
CA GLN A 67 1.56 -7.70 1.34
C GLN A 67 0.81 -7.76 2.67
N ALA A 68 0.65 -8.94 3.26
CA ALA A 68 0.00 -9.11 4.57
C ALA A 68 0.77 -8.35 5.66
N GLU A 69 2.10 -8.49 5.68
CA GLU A 69 2.97 -7.76 6.61
C GLU A 69 2.89 -6.24 6.41
N GLU A 70 2.87 -5.78 5.16
CA GLU A 70 2.74 -4.35 4.85
C GLU A 70 1.39 -3.78 5.32
N ILE A 71 0.30 -4.52 5.09
CA ILE A 71 -1.04 -4.16 5.58
C ILE A 71 -1.04 -4.03 7.09
N GLU A 72 -0.56 -5.06 7.80
CA GLU A 72 -0.52 -5.07 9.26
C GLU A 72 0.31 -3.90 9.82
N LEU A 73 1.52 -3.70 9.27
CA LEU A 73 2.39 -2.58 9.65
C LEU A 73 1.71 -1.22 9.43
N SER A 74 1.02 -1.05 8.29
CA SER A 74 0.29 0.18 7.97
C SER A 74 -0.88 0.43 8.94
N LEU A 75 -1.62 -0.62 9.30
CA LEU A 75 -2.71 -0.55 10.27
C LEU A 75 -2.18 -0.16 11.66
N TRP A 76 -1.08 -0.75 12.13
CA TRP A 76 -0.45 -0.37 13.40
C TRP A 76 0.04 1.08 13.40
N LYS A 77 0.69 1.52 12.32
CA LYS A 77 1.13 2.93 12.16
C LYS A 77 -0.07 3.89 12.20
N THR A 78 -1.15 3.55 11.52
CA THR A 78 -2.37 4.36 11.49
C THR A 78 -3.06 4.41 12.85
N LEU A 79 -3.17 3.26 13.54
CA LEU A 79 -3.70 3.17 14.90
C LEU A 79 -2.95 4.10 15.86
N ARG A 80 -1.62 4.05 15.84
CA ARG A 80 -0.77 4.91 16.65
C ARG A 80 -0.99 6.38 16.32
N THR A 81 -0.97 6.73 15.03
CA THR A 81 -1.16 8.12 14.56
C THR A 81 -2.50 8.70 15.00
N LEU A 82 -3.57 7.89 15.00
CA LEU A 82 -4.88 8.31 15.50
C LEU A 82 -4.88 8.57 17.01
N LYS A 83 -4.20 7.74 17.80
CA LYS A 83 -4.05 7.96 19.24
C LYS A 83 -3.25 9.22 19.54
N ASP A 84 -2.12 9.42 18.84
CA ASP A 84 -1.28 10.60 18.99
C ASP A 84 -2.07 11.88 18.65
N ARG A 85 -2.86 11.83 17.57
CA ARG A 85 -3.75 12.94 17.17
C ARG A 85 -4.82 13.24 18.23
N ALA A 86 -5.39 12.22 18.86
CA ALA A 86 -6.36 12.41 19.93
C ALA A 86 -5.74 13.11 21.16
N GLU A 87 -4.51 12.73 21.52
CA GLU A 87 -3.79 13.34 22.63
C GLU A 87 -3.50 14.81 22.37
N ILE A 88 -2.97 15.12 21.18
CA ILE A 88 -2.70 16.52 20.76
C ILE A 88 -3.97 17.37 20.82
N PHE A 89 -5.10 16.85 20.33
CA PHE A 89 -6.36 17.60 20.39
C PHE A 89 -6.87 17.84 21.80
N ARG A 90 -6.73 16.87 22.72
CA ARG A 90 -7.07 17.06 24.13
C ARG A 90 -6.19 18.10 24.80
N GLN A 91 -4.89 18.09 24.51
CA GLN A 91 -3.96 19.10 25.03
C GLN A 91 -4.38 20.50 24.60
N ILE A 92 -4.61 20.72 23.30
CA ILE A 92 -5.03 22.03 22.78
C ILE A 92 -6.42 22.41 23.32
N ALA A 93 -7.35 21.46 23.46
CA ALA A 93 -8.66 21.72 24.04
C ALA A 93 -8.55 22.25 25.48
N ALA A 94 -7.68 21.64 26.29
CA ALA A 94 -7.43 22.09 27.67
C ALA A 94 -6.85 23.52 27.69
N GLU A 95 -5.92 23.84 26.80
CA GLU A 95 -5.38 25.20 26.64
C GLU A 95 -6.46 26.21 26.24
N ARG A 96 -7.35 25.86 25.30
CA ARG A 96 -8.47 26.71 24.88
C ARG A 96 -9.50 26.94 25.97
N SER A 97 -9.79 25.92 26.77
CA SER A 97 -10.67 26.04 27.92
C SER A 97 -10.13 27.00 28.98
N GLN A 98 -8.80 27.07 29.14
CA GLN A 98 -8.16 28.05 30.05
C GLN A 98 -8.19 29.49 29.51
N GLN A 99 -8.41 29.66 28.21
CA GLN A 99 -8.53 30.96 27.54
C GLN A 99 -9.99 31.42 27.38
N ASP A 100 -10.92 30.79 28.09
CA ASP A 100 -12.38 31.00 27.99
C ASP A 100 -12.98 30.74 26.58
N ASP A 101 -12.25 30.06 25.69
CA ASP A 101 -12.73 29.66 24.37
C ASP A 101 -13.36 28.25 24.41
N SER A 102 -14.50 28.18 25.08
CA SER A 102 -15.25 26.92 25.28
C SER A 102 -15.73 26.28 23.98
N VAL A 103 -16.03 27.05 22.95
CA VAL A 103 -16.49 26.54 21.65
C VAL A 103 -15.34 25.82 20.93
N ALA A 104 -14.16 26.44 20.86
CA ALA A 104 -13.00 25.78 20.25
C ALA A 104 -12.56 24.55 21.05
N ALA A 105 -12.60 24.61 22.38
CA ALA A 105 -12.29 23.47 23.24
C ALA A 105 -13.19 22.27 22.95
N GLN A 106 -14.52 22.47 22.91
CA GLN A 106 -15.48 21.40 22.60
C GLN A 106 -15.29 20.80 21.20
N GLN A 107 -14.97 21.63 20.20
CA GLN A 107 -14.69 21.14 18.86
C GLN A 107 -13.45 20.23 18.83
N LEU A 108 -12.39 20.61 19.54
CA LEU A 108 -11.16 19.82 19.64
C LEU A 108 -11.39 18.52 20.42
N GLU A 109 -12.17 18.54 21.50
CA GLU A 109 -12.57 17.32 22.22
C GLU A 109 -13.32 16.34 21.29
N MET A 110 -14.27 16.85 20.51
CA MET A 110 -15.00 16.02 19.53
C MET A 110 -14.06 15.42 18.47
N GLN A 111 -13.04 16.17 18.02
CA GLN A 111 -12.02 15.65 17.10
C GLN A 111 -11.17 14.57 17.76
N ALA A 112 -10.81 14.72 19.04
CA ALA A 112 -10.08 13.70 19.79
C ALA A 112 -10.89 12.40 19.92
N GLU A 113 -12.18 12.51 20.27
CA GLU A 113 -13.06 11.35 20.35
C GLU A 113 -13.23 10.66 19.00
N ASN A 114 -13.39 11.41 17.91
CA ASN A 114 -13.47 10.85 16.56
C ASN A 114 -12.20 10.07 16.20
N ALA A 115 -11.03 10.59 16.55
CA ALA A 115 -9.77 9.91 16.33
C ALA A 115 -9.68 8.59 17.12
N LEU A 116 -10.14 8.58 18.39
CA LEU A 116 -10.20 7.37 19.21
C LEU A 116 -11.23 6.35 18.71
N ARG A 117 -12.40 6.80 18.25
CA ARG A 117 -13.41 5.92 17.63
C ARG A 117 -12.84 5.21 16.41
N ARG A 118 -12.11 5.93 15.55
CA ARG A 118 -11.42 5.34 14.38
C ARG A 118 -10.30 4.38 14.80
N ALA A 119 -9.56 4.71 15.86
CA ALA A 119 -8.53 3.83 16.40
C ALA A 119 -9.13 2.51 16.92
N GLU A 120 -10.34 2.52 17.46
CA GLU A 120 -11.01 1.28 17.90
C GLU A 120 -11.36 0.37 16.72
N LEU A 121 -11.89 0.93 15.63
CA LEU A 121 -12.19 0.16 14.42
C LEU A 121 -10.94 -0.53 13.86
N LEU A 122 -9.80 0.17 13.84
CA LEU A 122 -8.54 -0.42 13.38
C LEU A 122 -8.03 -1.51 14.34
N ARG A 123 -8.23 -1.35 15.65
CA ARG A 123 -7.86 -2.38 16.62
C ARG A 123 -8.64 -3.67 16.41
N HIS A 124 -9.95 -3.56 16.14
CA HIS A 124 -10.76 -4.72 15.80
C HIS A 124 -10.30 -5.38 14.50
N ALA A 125 -9.95 -4.60 13.48
CA ALA A 125 -9.39 -5.14 12.24
C ALA A 125 -8.09 -5.92 12.49
N LEU A 126 -7.19 -5.40 13.33
CA LEU A 126 -5.93 -6.07 13.71
C LEU A 126 -6.13 -7.36 14.53
N GLN A 127 -7.25 -7.52 15.23
CA GLN A 127 -7.55 -8.73 16.02
C GLN A 127 -8.08 -9.87 15.14
N VAL A 128 -8.70 -9.53 14.01
CA VAL A 128 -9.15 -10.49 13.00
C VAL A 128 -7.96 -10.72 12.07
N GLY A 129 -7.02 -11.57 12.49
CA GLY A 129 -5.83 -11.87 11.67
C GLY A 129 -6.21 -12.36 10.26
N GLU A 130 -5.34 -12.11 9.28
CA GLU A 130 -5.55 -12.62 7.92
C GLU A 130 -5.44 -14.15 7.90
N LEU A 131 -6.38 -14.81 7.22
CA LEU A 131 -6.26 -16.23 6.93
C LEU A 131 -5.21 -16.41 5.83
N LYS A 132 -4.08 -17.05 6.16
CA LYS A 132 -3.10 -17.44 5.15
C LYS A 132 -3.78 -18.42 4.17
N PRO A 133 -3.73 -18.18 2.85
CA PRO A 133 -4.23 -19.13 1.87
C PRO A 133 -3.45 -20.44 1.97
N ASP A 134 -4.13 -21.56 1.76
CA ASP A 134 -3.48 -22.87 1.67
C ASP A 134 -2.53 -22.88 0.44
N PRO A 135 -1.24 -23.20 0.59
CA PRO A 135 -0.30 -23.25 -0.52
C PRO A 135 -0.78 -24.12 -1.69
N GLU A 136 -1.51 -25.22 -1.41
CA GLU A 136 -2.05 -26.10 -2.46
C GLU A 136 -3.18 -25.43 -3.25
N SER A 137 -3.92 -24.49 -2.63
CA SER A 137 -4.99 -23.73 -3.29
C SER A 137 -4.48 -22.65 -4.25
N LEU A 138 -3.21 -22.27 -4.12
CA LEU A 138 -2.55 -21.25 -4.96
C LEU A 138 -1.85 -21.85 -6.18
N ALA A 139 -1.78 -23.18 -6.29
CA ALA A 139 -1.21 -23.84 -7.45
C ALA A 139 -2.03 -23.51 -8.71
N PRO A 140 -1.40 -23.16 -9.84
CA PRO A 140 -2.12 -22.90 -11.08
C PRO A 140 -2.88 -24.16 -11.55
N ASP A 141 -4.07 -23.93 -12.15
CA ASP A 141 -4.92 -24.98 -12.69
C ASP A 141 -4.15 -25.80 -13.74
N GLN A 142 -4.12 -27.13 -13.55
CA GLN A 142 -3.42 -28.06 -14.43
C GLN A 142 -4.30 -28.42 -15.62
N THR A 143 -4.69 -27.45 -16.45
CA THR A 143 -5.19 -27.80 -17.78
C THR A 143 -3.99 -28.18 -18.64
N PRO A 144 -3.85 -29.43 -19.10
CA PRO A 144 -2.77 -29.78 -20.00
C PRO A 144 -2.97 -28.97 -21.27
N ASP A 145 -1.92 -28.25 -21.71
CA ASP A 145 -1.86 -27.76 -23.08
C ASP A 145 -1.94 -29.00 -23.99
N LEU A 146 -3.11 -29.21 -24.59
CA LEU A 146 -3.32 -30.23 -25.61
C LEU A 146 -2.65 -29.72 -26.89
N ASP A 147 -1.39 -30.13 -27.09
CA ASP A 147 -0.72 -30.11 -28.39
C ASP A 147 -1.38 -31.10 -29.39
#